data_AF-A0A2V5M9M6-F1
#
_entry.id   AF-A0A2V5M9M6-F1
#
_cell.length_a   1.000
_cell.length_b   1.000
_cell.length_c   1.000
_cell.angle_alpha   90.00
_cell.angle_beta   90.00
_cell.angle_gamma   90.00
#
_symmetry.space_group_name_H-M   'P 1'
#
loop_
_entity.id
_entity.type
_entity.pdbx_description
1 polymer ?
#
loop_
_entity_poly.entity_id
_entity_poly.type
_entity_poly.pdbx_seq_one_letter_code
_entity_poly.pdbx_strand_id
1 'polypeptide(L)'
;MNLLTILLQLLLLLLLAPLISGLIKNWKAKLQNRRGPRIWQPCFDVLKFLRKDMVISEHASWIFSAAPYVVFITSLLAGLMVPMMITQAPLSRFGGALAVVGLLALGRFFLALAGLDPGSAFGGMGSSREMTISAIAEPAMMLAIFTVAIAAGSTDVSRIVQATQGPTWKLLDPTHVLAFVALFIVLLAETGRIPVDNPATHLELTMIHEAMLLEYSGRGLAFMEWGAAIKQLVLM
;
A
#
# COMPACT_ATOMS: atom_id res chain seq x y z
N MET A 1 19.30 -8.59 16.65
CA MET A 1 18.21 -9.04 15.75
C MET A 1 18.79 -10.11 14.86
N ASN A 2 18.14 -11.28 14.79
CA ASN A 2 18.72 -12.44 14.11
C ASN A 2 18.34 -12.37 12.62
N LEU A 3 19.25 -12.75 11.72
CA LEU A 3 18.96 -12.78 10.27
C LEU A 3 17.68 -13.58 9.96
N LEU A 4 17.45 -14.65 10.73
CA LEU A 4 16.24 -15.47 10.66
C LEU A 4 14.94 -14.67 10.84
N THR A 5 14.90 -13.72 11.78
CA THR A 5 13.67 -12.95 12.05
C THR A 5 13.34 -11.98 10.92
N ILE A 6 14.38 -11.42 10.28
CA ILE A 6 14.23 -10.54 9.12
C ILE A 6 13.69 -11.35 7.93
N LEU A 7 14.29 -12.51 7.65
CA LEU A 7 13.84 -13.39 6.58
C LEU A 7 12.42 -13.89 6.79
N LEU A 8 12.05 -14.22 8.03
CA LEU A 8 10.71 -14.68 8.37
C LEU A 8 9.67 -13.58 8.21
N GLN A 9 9.94 -12.35 8.68
CA GLN A 9 9.03 -11.21 8.47
C GLN A 9 8.89 -10.86 6.99
N LEU A 10 9.99 -10.89 6.22
CA LEU A 10 9.96 -10.67 4.78
C LEU A 10 9.08 -11.72 4.09
N LEU A 11 9.28 -13.00 4.40
CA LEU A 11 8.47 -14.09 3.85
C LEU A 11 6.99 -13.94 4.23
N LEU A 12 6.71 -13.58 5.49
CA LEU A 12 5.36 -13.33 5.96
C LEU A 12 4.71 -12.20 5.16
N LEU A 13 5.38 -11.06 5.02
CA LEU A 13 4.86 -9.90 4.31
C LEU A 13 4.58 -10.22 2.83
N LEU A 14 5.50 -10.90 2.16
CA LEU A 14 5.36 -11.29 0.76
C LEU A 14 4.19 -12.26 0.52
N LEU A 15 3.95 -13.20 1.43
CA LEU A 15 2.88 -14.19 1.30
C LEU A 15 1.53 -13.69 1.81
N LEU A 16 1.51 -12.96 2.92
CA LEU A 16 0.30 -12.53 3.61
C LEU A 16 -0.38 -11.36 2.90
N ALA A 17 0.40 -10.44 2.31
CA ALA A 17 -0.14 -9.30 1.57
C ALA A 17 -1.16 -9.69 0.47
N PRO A 18 -0.83 -10.56 -0.51
CA PRO A 18 -1.80 -10.98 -1.53
C PRO A 18 -2.95 -11.81 -0.95
N LEU A 19 -2.74 -12.53 0.16
CA LEU A 19 -3.79 -13.31 0.81
C LEU A 19 -4.85 -12.43 1.47
N ILE A 20 -4.46 -11.35 2.15
CA ILE A 20 -5.39 -10.38 2.73
C ILE A 20 -6.22 -9.71 1.62
N SER A 21 -5.58 -9.32 0.52
CA SER A 21 -6.30 -8.81 -0.67
C SER A 21 -7.31 -9.83 -1.22
N GLY A 22 -6.95 -11.11 -1.24
CA GLY A 22 -7.85 -12.19 -1.68
C GLY A 22 -9.00 -12.43 -0.71
N LEU A 23 -8.75 -12.34 0.59
CA LEU A 23 -9.76 -12.42 1.65
C LEU A 23 -10.79 -11.30 1.51
N ILE A 24 -10.33 -10.07 1.30
CA ILE A 24 -11.20 -8.90 1.10
C ILE A 24 -12.06 -9.08 -0.16
N LYS A 25 -11.47 -9.51 -1.29
CA LYS A 25 -12.23 -9.79 -2.52
C LYS A 25 -13.28 -10.89 -2.31
N ASN A 26 -12.96 -11.94 -1.55
CA ASN A 26 -13.90 -13.02 -1.23
C ASN A 26 -15.06 -12.54 -0.35
N TRP A 27 -14.78 -11.79 0.73
CA TRP A 27 -15.80 -11.25 1.63
C TRP A 27 -16.68 -10.22 0.93
N LYS A 28 -16.11 -9.32 0.12
CA LYS A 28 -16.87 -8.36 -0.68
C LYS A 28 -17.89 -9.07 -1.58
N ALA A 29 -17.50 -10.18 -2.21
CA ALA A 29 -18.41 -10.98 -3.04
C ALA A 29 -19.53 -11.64 -2.22
N LYS A 30 -19.21 -12.21 -1.06
CA LYS A 30 -20.21 -12.82 -0.15
C LYS A 30 -21.23 -11.79 0.36
N LEU A 31 -20.78 -10.59 0.73
CA LEU A 31 -21.67 -9.49 1.15
C LEU A 31 -22.59 -9.02 0.02
N GLN A 32 -22.20 -9.24 -1.23
CA GLN A 32 -23.02 -8.98 -2.43
C GLN A 32 -23.85 -10.21 -2.86
N ASN A 33 -23.98 -11.22 -2.00
CA ASN A 33 -24.69 -12.49 -2.30
C ASN A 33 -24.20 -13.21 -3.57
N ARG A 34 -22.90 -13.10 -3.89
CA ARG A 34 -22.27 -13.83 -5.00
C ARG A 34 -21.07 -14.65 -4.54
N ARG A 35 -20.73 -15.69 -5.30
CA ARG A 35 -19.54 -16.51 -5.03
C ARG A 35 -18.29 -15.76 -5.47
N GLY A 36 -17.44 -15.40 -4.51
CA GLY A 36 -16.17 -14.71 -4.76
C GLY A 36 -15.04 -15.62 -5.26
N PRO A 37 -13.92 -15.01 -5.71
CA PRO A 37 -12.71 -15.75 -6.05
C PRO A 37 -12.14 -16.48 -4.83
N ARG A 38 -11.27 -17.48 -5.06
CA ARG A 38 -10.55 -18.18 -3.99
C ARG A 38 -9.62 -17.21 -3.27
N ILE A 39 -9.39 -17.40 -1.97
CA ILE A 39 -8.51 -16.52 -1.16
C ILE A 39 -7.08 -16.46 -1.74
N TRP A 40 -6.61 -17.58 -2.29
CA TRP A 40 -5.29 -17.72 -2.92
C TRP A 40 -5.19 -17.14 -4.34
N GLN A 41 -6.30 -16.62 -4.89
CA GLN A 41 -6.36 -16.15 -6.27
C GLN A 41 -5.31 -15.06 -6.58
N PRO A 42 -5.12 -14.02 -5.73
CA PRO A 42 -4.11 -12.99 -6.02
C PRO A 42 -2.68 -13.54 -6.07
N CYS A 43 -2.36 -14.57 -5.27
CA CYS A 43 -1.06 -15.23 -5.34
C CYS A 43 -0.86 -15.92 -6.70
N PHE A 44 -1.89 -16.59 -7.21
CA PHE A 44 -1.84 -17.20 -8.54
C PHE A 44 -1.77 -16.16 -9.66
N ASP A 45 -2.43 -15.01 -9.50
CA ASP A 45 -2.36 -13.92 -10.47
C ASP A 45 -0.96 -13.30 -10.55
N VAL A 46 -0.30 -13.05 -9.42
CA VAL A 46 1.11 -12.60 -9.39
C VAL A 46 2.01 -13.63 -10.09
N LEU A 47 1.89 -14.92 -9.75
CA LEU A 47 2.67 -15.99 -10.38
C LEU A 47 2.41 -16.10 -11.91
N LYS A 48 1.16 -15.90 -12.33
CA LYS A 48 0.76 -15.87 -13.74
C LYS A 48 1.41 -14.69 -14.46
N PHE A 49 1.38 -13.50 -13.88
CA PHE A 49 1.95 -12.30 -14.48
C PHE A 49 3.49 -12.34 -14.57
N LEU A 50 4.17 -12.95 -13.58
CA LEU A 50 5.62 -13.14 -13.63
C LEU A 50 6.08 -14.04 -14.79
N ARG A 51 5.21 -14.95 -15.26
CA ARG A 51 5.47 -15.85 -16.40
C ARG A 51 5.15 -15.22 -17.76
N LYS A 52 4.50 -14.06 -17.78
CA LYS A 52 4.14 -13.36 -19.01
C LYS A 52 5.22 -12.37 -19.40
N ASP A 53 5.32 -12.13 -20.70
CA ASP A 53 6.20 -11.10 -21.25
C ASP A 53 5.63 -9.71 -21.00
N MET A 54 6.54 -8.73 -20.97
CA MET A 54 6.19 -7.32 -20.85
C MET A 54 6.15 -6.70 -22.23
N VAL A 55 5.08 -5.95 -22.50
CA VAL A 55 4.97 -5.03 -23.63
C VAL A 55 5.20 -3.63 -23.09
N ILE A 56 6.14 -2.91 -23.69
CA ILE A 56 6.52 -1.54 -23.31
C ILE A 56 6.28 -0.66 -24.53
N SER A 57 5.64 0.48 -24.33
CA SER A 57 5.41 1.47 -25.39
C SER A 57 6.74 2.03 -25.91
N GLU A 58 6.84 2.26 -27.23
CA GLU A 58 8.01 2.90 -27.85
C GLU A 58 8.23 4.33 -27.36
N HIS A 59 7.19 4.98 -26.85
CA HIS A 59 7.23 6.34 -26.32
C HIS A 59 7.52 6.40 -24.82
N ALA A 60 7.53 5.26 -24.12
CA ALA A 60 7.82 5.21 -22.70
C ALA A 60 9.32 5.34 -22.44
N SER A 61 9.68 6.12 -21.42
CA SER A 61 11.06 6.29 -21.00
C SER A 61 11.51 5.14 -20.07
N TRP A 62 12.73 5.27 -19.55
CA TRP A 62 13.25 4.34 -18.54
C TRP A 62 12.41 4.33 -17.25
N ILE A 63 11.63 5.39 -17.00
CA ILE A 63 10.78 5.53 -15.81
C ILE A 63 9.73 4.44 -15.79
N PHE A 64 9.03 4.18 -16.91
CA PHE A 64 8.05 3.11 -17.00
C PHE A 64 8.62 1.74 -16.63
N SER A 65 9.87 1.47 -17.01
CA SER A 65 10.55 0.21 -16.71
C SER A 65 11.03 0.13 -15.25
N ALA A 66 11.45 1.25 -14.66
CA ALA A 66 11.97 1.30 -13.30
C ALA A 66 10.86 1.35 -12.23
N ALA A 67 9.74 2.03 -12.51
CA ALA A 67 8.70 2.32 -11.54
C ALA A 67 8.10 1.09 -10.84
N PRO A 68 7.80 -0.04 -11.50
CA PRO A 68 7.28 -1.23 -10.82
C PRO A 68 8.21 -1.74 -9.72
N TYR A 69 9.51 -1.71 -9.96
CA TYR A 69 10.51 -2.13 -8.98
C TYR A 69 10.62 -1.13 -7.83
N VAL A 70 10.57 0.18 -8.12
CA VAL A 70 10.58 1.22 -7.08
C VAL A 70 9.36 1.08 -6.18
N VAL A 71 8.14 0.99 -6.76
CA VAL A 71 6.88 0.83 -6.01
C VAL A 71 6.91 -0.41 -5.13
N PHE A 72 7.39 -1.53 -5.66
CA PHE A 72 7.52 -2.77 -4.90
C PHE A 72 8.54 -2.64 -3.76
N ILE A 73 9.73 -2.12 -4.04
CA ILE A 73 10.81 -1.98 -3.04
C ILE A 73 10.43 -1.01 -1.94
N THR A 74 9.84 0.15 -2.27
CA THR A 74 9.45 1.13 -1.25
C THR A 74 8.35 0.59 -0.35
N SER A 75 7.36 -0.12 -0.91
CA SER A 75 6.30 -0.78 -0.13
C SER A 75 6.87 -1.89 0.76
N LEU A 76 7.81 -2.68 0.25
CA LEU A 76 8.48 -3.74 1.00
C LEU A 76 9.32 -3.17 2.16
N LEU A 77 10.10 -2.12 1.91
CA LEU A 77 10.89 -1.43 2.93
C LEU A 77 9.97 -0.82 4.00
N ALA A 78 8.88 -0.16 3.60
CA ALA A 78 7.89 0.38 4.53
C ALA A 78 7.32 -0.71 5.46
N GLY A 79 6.99 -1.89 4.92
CA GLY A 79 6.49 -2.99 5.75
C GLY A 79 7.53 -3.71 6.61
N LEU A 80 8.82 -3.64 6.26
CA LEU A 80 9.92 -4.09 7.13
C LEU A 80 10.19 -3.12 8.29
N MET A 81 9.73 -1.87 8.20
CA MET A 81 9.79 -0.88 9.28
C MET A 81 8.63 -1.00 10.28
N VAL A 82 7.56 -1.70 9.90
CA VAL A 82 6.38 -1.90 10.75
C VAL A 82 6.49 -3.24 11.48
N PRO A 83 6.30 -3.27 12.81
CA PRO A 83 6.39 -4.51 13.58
C PRO A 83 5.15 -5.38 13.35
N MET A 84 5.29 -6.49 12.62
CA MET A 84 4.18 -7.44 12.36
C MET A 84 4.21 -8.67 13.28
N MET A 85 5.38 -9.28 13.45
CA MET A 85 5.56 -10.53 14.22
C MET A 85 6.22 -10.31 15.58
N ILE A 86 7.10 -9.31 15.66
CA ILE A 86 7.97 -9.08 16.81
C ILE A 86 7.80 -7.63 17.24
N THR A 87 7.93 -7.37 18.55
CA THR A 87 7.85 -6.04 19.16
C THR A 87 8.91 -5.05 18.65
N GLN A 88 9.98 -5.54 17.99
CA GLN A 88 10.99 -4.73 17.33
C GLN A 88 11.00 -5.04 15.83
N ALA A 89 10.70 -4.03 15.02
CA ALA A 89 10.73 -4.14 13.58
C ALA A 89 12.18 -4.27 13.05
N PRO A 90 12.41 -5.05 11.97
CA PRO A 90 13.71 -5.19 11.29
C PRO A 90 14.43 -3.88 10.98
N LEU A 91 13.67 -2.84 10.62
CA LEU A 91 14.21 -1.53 10.23
C LEU A 91 13.81 -0.40 11.21
N SER A 92 13.57 -0.71 12.50
CA SER A 92 13.07 0.29 13.47
C SER A 92 13.97 1.53 13.63
N ARG A 93 15.28 1.42 13.32
CA ARG A 93 16.26 2.51 13.44
C ARG A 93 16.30 3.47 12.24
N PHE A 94 15.65 3.15 11.12
CA PHE A 94 15.80 3.88 9.86
C PHE A 94 14.74 4.98 9.67
N GLY A 95 14.65 5.95 10.59
CA GLY A 95 13.85 7.17 10.38
C GLY A 95 12.38 7.11 10.84
N GLY A 96 11.99 6.05 11.55
CA GLY A 96 10.69 5.95 12.23
C GLY A 96 9.48 6.08 11.28
N ALA A 97 8.37 6.58 11.81
CA ALA A 97 7.10 6.68 11.08
C ALA A 97 7.15 7.69 9.92
N LEU A 98 8.01 8.72 10.01
CA LEU A 98 8.25 9.67 8.92
C LEU A 98 8.87 9.00 7.69
N ALA A 99 9.84 8.11 7.90
CA ALA A 99 10.44 7.35 6.81
C ALA A 99 9.45 6.36 6.18
N VAL A 100 8.53 5.77 6.96
CA VAL A 100 7.44 4.95 6.40
C VAL A 100 6.57 5.78 5.46
N VAL A 101 6.09 6.94 5.90
CA VAL A 101 5.28 7.84 5.06
C VAL A 101 6.07 8.29 3.83
N GLY A 102 7.35 8.66 3.98
CA GLY A 102 8.21 9.07 2.88
C GLY A 102 8.45 7.98 1.84
N LEU A 103 8.60 6.71 2.26
CA LEU A 103 8.73 5.57 1.35
C LEU A 103 7.44 5.34 0.55
N LEU A 104 6.28 5.41 1.21
CA LEU A 104 4.99 5.28 0.53
C LEU A 104 4.77 6.44 -0.47
N ALA A 105 5.11 7.67 -0.09
CA ALA A 105 5.08 8.85 -0.95
C ALA A 105 6.00 8.68 -2.17
N LEU A 106 7.22 8.18 -1.98
CA LEU A 106 8.17 7.90 -3.05
C LEU A 106 7.63 6.84 -4.03
N GLY A 107 7.02 5.77 -3.51
CA GLY A 107 6.34 4.78 -4.35
C GLY A 107 5.24 5.42 -5.19
N ARG A 108 4.39 6.26 -4.57
CA ARG A 108 3.30 6.93 -5.28
C ARG A 108 3.79 7.93 -6.33
N PHE A 109 4.86 8.66 -6.03
CA PHE A 109 5.50 9.57 -6.99
C PHE A 109 5.92 8.83 -8.26
N PHE A 110 6.61 7.68 -8.13
CA PHE A 110 6.99 6.87 -9.29
C PHE A 110 5.79 6.22 -9.99
N LEU A 111 4.73 5.86 -9.26
CA LEU A 111 3.49 5.35 -9.86
C LEU A 111 2.80 6.41 -10.73
N ALA A 112 2.73 7.66 -10.27
CA ALA A 112 2.15 8.75 -11.06
C ALA A 112 3.02 9.11 -12.28
N LEU A 113 4.35 9.12 -12.13
CA LEU A 113 5.23 9.31 -13.29
C LEU A 113 5.05 8.19 -14.32
N ALA A 114 4.94 6.94 -13.86
CA ALA A 114 4.68 5.80 -14.73
C ALA A 114 3.35 5.88 -15.47
N GLY A 115 2.31 6.46 -14.87
CA GLY A 115 1.03 6.71 -15.55
C GLY A 115 1.13 7.81 -16.63
N LEU A 116 2.04 8.77 -16.47
CA LEU A 116 2.27 9.85 -17.43
C LEU A 116 3.21 9.46 -18.59
N ASP A 117 4.15 8.56 -18.33
CA ASP A 117 5.28 8.23 -19.21
C ASP A 117 4.87 7.66 -20.60
N PRO A 118 3.88 6.75 -20.72
CA PRO A 118 3.43 6.25 -22.02
C PRO A 118 2.65 7.29 -22.86
N GLY A 119 2.25 8.41 -22.27
CA GLY A 119 1.48 9.46 -22.95
C GLY A 119 0.01 9.11 -23.24
N SER A 120 -0.57 8.13 -22.55
CA SER A 120 -1.99 7.77 -22.74
C SER A 120 -2.93 8.74 -22.00
N ALA A 121 -4.11 8.98 -22.58
CA ALA A 121 -5.09 9.91 -22.00
C ALA A 121 -5.56 9.46 -20.61
N PHE A 122 -5.73 8.15 -20.39
CA PHE A 122 -6.19 7.59 -19.12
C PHE A 122 -5.12 7.64 -18.03
N GLY A 123 -3.88 7.31 -18.36
CA GLY A 123 -2.77 7.35 -17.39
C GLY A 123 -2.55 8.75 -16.84
N GLY A 124 -2.62 9.78 -17.70
CA GLY A 124 -2.52 11.17 -17.28
C GLY A 124 -3.68 11.65 -16.41
N MET A 125 -4.92 11.32 -16.78
CA MET A 125 -6.10 11.66 -15.96
C MET A 125 -6.09 10.95 -14.60
N GLY A 126 -5.71 9.66 -14.56
CA GLY A 126 -5.56 8.89 -13.33
C GLY A 126 -4.51 9.49 -12.40
N SER A 127 -3.33 9.80 -12.96
CA SER A 127 -2.22 10.40 -12.21
C SER A 127 -2.58 11.76 -11.62
N SER A 128 -3.27 12.63 -12.37
CA SER A 128 -3.72 13.93 -11.86
C SER A 128 -4.68 13.79 -10.67
N ARG A 129 -5.64 12.86 -10.75
CA ARG A 129 -6.60 12.61 -9.67
C ARG A 129 -5.94 12.00 -8.44
N GLU A 130 -5.05 11.04 -8.66
CA GLU A 130 -4.31 10.39 -7.57
C GLU A 130 -3.46 11.40 -6.81
N MET A 131 -2.69 12.24 -7.51
CA MET A 131 -1.89 13.30 -6.89
C MET A 131 -2.76 14.31 -6.13
N THR A 132 -3.96 14.64 -6.63
CA THR A 132 -4.90 15.53 -5.95
C THR A 132 -5.37 14.95 -4.61
N ILE A 133 -5.76 13.67 -4.59
CA ILE A 133 -6.19 12.98 -3.36
C ILE A 133 -5.01 12.86 -2.38
N SER A 134 -3.84 12.51 -2.91
CA SER A 134 -2.61 12.32 -2.12
C SER A 134 -2.16 13.59 -1.42
N ALA A 135 -2.29 14.75 -2.07
CA ALA A 135 -1.96 16.05 -1.47
C ALA A 135 -2.76 16.34 -0.19
N ILE A 136 -3.93 15.71 -0.04
CA ILE A 136 -4.79 15.84 1.15
C ILE A 136 -4.55 14.66 2.11
N ALA A 137 -4.42 13.44 1.57
CA ALA A 137 -4.27 12.22 2.37
C ALA A 137 -2.94 12.15 3.12
N GLU A 138 -1.83 12.59 2.51
CA GLU A 138 -0.50 12.52 3.13
C GLU A 138 -0.38 13.39 4.41
N PRO A 139 -0.75 14.69 4.41
CA PRO A 139 -0.74 15.48 5.64
C PRO A 139 -1.66 14.91 6.72
N ALA A 140 -2.84 14.40 6.32
CA ALA A 140 -3.78 13.78 7.26
C ALA A 140 -3.18 12.52 7.90
N MET A 141 -2.50 11.68 7.12
CA MET A 141 -1.76 10.52 7.60
C MET A 141 -0.66 10.92 8.59
N MET A 142 0.14 11.93 8.24
CA MET A 142 1.21 12.41 9.11
C MET A 142 0.67 12.92 10.45
N LEU A 143 -0.41 13.71 10.42
CA LEU A 143 -1.06 14.21 11.63
C LEU A 143 -1.55 13.08 12.53
N ALA A 144 -2.27 12.10 11.97
CA ALA A 144 -2.78 10.96 12.73
C ALA A 144 -1.65 10.13 13.37
N ILE A 145 -0.58 9.88 12.63
CA ILE A 145 0.60 9.17 13.15
C ILE A 145 1.31 9.99 14.24
N PHE A 146 1.46 11.31 14.06
CA PHE A 146 2.12 12.17 15.04
C PHE A 146 1.32 12.32 16.33
N THR A 147 0.00 12.34 16.26
CA THR A 147 -0.86 12.32 17.46
C THR A 147 -0.50 11.13 18.37
N VAL A 148 -0.35 9.93 17.79
CA VAL A 148 0.03 8.73 18.55
C VAL A 148 1.51 8.76 18.94
N ALA A 149 2.39 9.27 18.07
CA ALA A 149 3.83 9.37 18.35
C ALA A 149 4.15 10.31 19.52
N ILE A 150 3.43 11.43 19.65
CA ILE A 150 3.59 12.38 20.77
C ILE A 150 3.21 11.71 22.09
N ALA A 151 2.09 10.96 22.12
CA ALA A 151 1.67 10.21 23.31
C ALA A 151 2.70 9.13 23.70
N ALA A 152 3.35 8.51 22.72
CA ALA A 152 4.40 7.51 22.94
C ALA A 152 5.80 8.11 23.23
N GLY A 153 6.00 9.42 23.03
CA GLY A 153 7.30 10.09 23.17
C GLY A 153 8.36 9.65 22.16
N SER A 154 7.96 9.04 21.03
CA SER A 154 8.89 8.55 20.01
C SER A 154 8.24 8.43 18.64
N THR A 155 9.02 8.67 17.59
CA THR A 155 8.61 8.45 16.19
C THR A 155 8.92 7.03 15.70
N ASP A 156 9.61 6.20 16.50
CA ASP A 156 9.85 4.79 16.15
C ASP A 156 8.55 3.99 16.33
N VAL A 157 8.08 3.40 15.23
CA VAL A 157 6.85 2.58 15.19
C VAL A 157 6.89 1.44 16.21
N SER A 158 8.07 0.84 16.42
CA SER A 158 8.23 -0.24 17.41
C SER A 158 8.02 0.26 18.85
N ARG A 159 8.51 1.48 19.15
CA ARG A 159 8.31 2.11 20.47
C ARG A 159 6.88 2.57 20.66
N ILE A 160 6.24 3.07 19.60
CA ILE A 160 4.82 3.42 19.62
C ILE A 160 4.00 2.20 20.00
N VAL A 161 4.19 1.06 19.33
CA VAL A 161 3.46 -0.18 19.66
C VAL A 161 3.72 -0.63 21.10
N GLN A 162 4.97 -0.55 21.58
CA GLN A 162 5.31 -0.92 22.97
C GLN A 162 4.66 0.02 23.99
N ALA A 163 4.59 1.33 23.73
CA ALA A 163 3.92 2.29 24.59
C ALA A 163 2.40 2.01 24.70
N THR A 164 1.83 1.35 23.68
CA THR A 164 0.42 0.96 23.61
C THR A 164 0.11 -0.38 24.28
N GLN A 165 1.10 -1.19 24.68
CA GLN A 165 0.90 -2.49 25.37
C GLN A 165 0.38 -2.38 26.82
N GLY A 166 -0.09 -1.20 27.22
CA GLY A 166 -0.71 -0.95 28.52
C GLY A 166 -2.17 -1.40 28.60
N PRO A 167 -2.89 -1.01 29.68
CA PRO A 167 -4.28 -1.38 29.85
C PRO A 167 -5.16 -0.81 28.73
N THR A 168 -6.11 -1.62 28.24
CA THR A 168 -6.90 -1.38 27.02
C THR A 168 -7.67 -0.06 27.03
N TRP A 169 -7.97 0.51 28.21
CA TRP A 169 -8.63 1.81 28.30
C TRP A 169 -7.81 2.95 27.71
N LYS A 170 -6.47 2.84 27.64
CA LYS A 170 -5.61 3.85 27.00
C LYS A 170 -5.84 3.95 25.48
N LEU A 171 -6.25 2.85 24.85
CA LEU A 171 -6.62 2.83 23.42
C LEU A 171 -7.97 3.51 23.17
N LEU A 172 -8.83 3.58 24.19
CA LEU A 172 -10.15 4.22 24.11
C LEU A 172 -10.11 5.72 24.44
N ASP A 173 -8.93 6.29 24.65
CA ASP A 173 -8.77 7.73 24.77
C ASP A 173 -9.29 8.40 23.48
N PRO A 174 -10.18 9.42 23.58
CA PRO A 174 -10.72 10.14 22.44
C PRO A 174 -9.67 10.54 21.40
N THR A 175 -8.46 10.87 21.86
CA THR A 175 -7.33 11.26 21.00
C THR A 175 -6.89 10.12 20.06
N HIS A 176 -6.77 8.91 20.60
CA HIS A 176 -6.37 7.72 19.83
C HIS A 176 -7.50 7.25 18.91
N VAL A 177 -8.76 7.36 19.36
CA VAL A 177 -9.94 7.04 18.54
C VAL A 177 -10.03 7.97 17.33
N LEU A 178 -9.83 9.27 17.51
CA LEU A 178 -9.83 10.23 16.39
C LEU A 178 -8.65 9.98 15.43
N ALA A 179 -7.47 9.69 15.95
CA ALA A 179 -6.31 9.32 15.12
C ALA A 179 -6.58 8.05 14.32
N PHE A 180 -7.21 7.04 14.93
CA PHE A 180 -7.62 5.81 14.25
C PHE A 180 -8.65 6.08 13.15
N VAL A 181 -9.69 6.89 13.41
CA VAL A 181 -10.69 7.25 12.40
C VAL A 181 -10.05 8.00 11.23
N ALA A 182 -9.15 8.94 11.51
CA ALA A 182 -8.41 9.66 10.47
C ALA A 182 -7.55 8.71 9.62
N LEU A 183 -6.77 7.82 10.26
CA LEU A 183 -5.99 6.79 9.58
C LEU A 183 -6.86 5.84 8.77
N PHE A 184 -8.04 5.48 9.26
CA PHE A 184 -8.97 4.62 8.53
C PHE A 184 -9.50 5.29 7.25
N ILE A 185 -9.83 6.58 7.30
CA ILE A 185 -10.24 7.34 6.12
C ILE A 185 -9.07 7.43 5.12
N VAL A 186 -7.87 7.72 5.60
CA VAL A 186 -6.64 7.74 4.78
C VAL A 186 -6.39 6.38 4.15
N LEU A 187 -6.53 5.28 4.90
CA LEU A 187 -6.37 3.91 4.40
C LEU A 187 -7.30 3.65 3.20
N LEU A 188 -8.57 4.07 3.28
CA LEU A 188 -9.52 3.91 2.18
C LEU A 188 -9.11 4.72 0.93
N ALA A 189 -8.62 5.95 1.13
CA ALA A 189 -8.14 6.79 0.04
C ALA A 189 -6.88 6.22 -0.61
N GLU A 190 -5.88 5.85 0.19
CA GLU A 190 -4.59 5.32 -0.24
C GLU A 190 -4.68 3.95 -0.91
N THR A 191 -5.70 3.16 -0.59
CA THR A 191 -5.89 1.82 -1.18
C THR A 191 -6.91 1.80 -2.32
N GLY A 192 -7.40 2.97 -2.74
CA GLY A 192 -8.36 3.10 -3.84
C GLY A 192 -9.64 2.30 -3.60
N ARG A 193 -10.20 2.37 -2.38
CA ARG A 193 -11.39 1.63 -1.98
C ARG A 193 -12.62 2.53 -1.90
N ILE A 194 -13.79 1.91 -2.03
CA ILE A 194 -15.08 2.58 -1.86
C ILE A 194 -15.13 3.15 -0.44
N PRO A 195 -15.46 4.44 -0.25
CA PRO A 195 -16.15 5.34 -1.20
C PRO A 195 -15.27 6.20 -2.11
N VAL A 196 -13.93 6.15 -2.00
CA VAL A 196 -13.02 7.05 -2.72
C VAL A 196 -12.81 6.62 -4.18
N ASP A 197 -12.53 5.35 -4.42
CA ASP A 197 -12.39 4.78 -5.76
C ASP A 197 -13.06 3.40 -5.85
N ASN A 198 -13.50 3.01 -7.04
CA ASN A 198 -14.03 1.68 -7.33
C ASN A 198 -13.28 1.06 -8.53
N PRO A 199 -12.19 0.32 -8.29
CA PRO A 199 -11.39 -0.28 -9.35
C PRO A 199 -12.11 -1.40 -10.11
N ALA A 200 -13.31 -1.82 -9.65
CA ALA A 200 -14.10 -2.84 -10.31
C ALA A 200 -15.07 -2.27 -11.37
N THR A 201 -15.04 -0.97 -11.62
CA THR A 201 -15.86 -0.34 -12.67
C THR A 201 -15.31 -0.67 -14.06
N HIS A 202 -16.21 -0.85 -15.03
CA HIS A 202 -15.83 -0.98 -16.45
C HIS A 202 -15.55 0.37 -17.12
N LEU A 203 -15.81 1.47 -16.42
CA LEU A 203 -15.59 2.82 -16.92
C LEU A 203 -14.18 3.28 -16.55
N GLU A 204 -13.22 2.99 -17.43
CA GLU A 204 -11.81 3.31 -17.22
C GLU A 204 -11.59 4.80 -16.92
N LEU A 205 -12.42 5.67 -17.52
CA LEU A 205 -12.42 7.11 -17.31
C LEU A 205 -12.72 7.54 -15.86
N THR A 206 -13.37 6.69 -15.06
CA THR A 206 -13.72 6.97 -13.66
C THR A 206 -12.72 6.40 -12.66
N MET A 207 -11.82 5.52 -13.11
CA MET A 207 -10.82 4.91 -12.23
C MET A 207 -9.73 5.92 -11.87
N ILE A 208 -9.17 5.78 -10.67
CA ILE A 208 -8.06 6.62 -10.23
C ILE A 208 -6.79 5.78 -10.22
N HIS A 209 -6.75 4.76 -9.35
CA HIS A 209 -5.56 3.92 -9.18
C HIS A 209 -5.30 3.02 -10.40
N GLU A 210 -6.32 2.31 -10.88
CA GLU A 210 -6.18 1.36 -11.99
C GLU A 210 -5.88 2.05 -13.33
N ALA A 211 -6.33 3.30 -13.50
CA ALA A 211 -6.05 4.08 -14.70
C ALA A 211 -4.54 4.30 -14.93
N MET A 212 -3.73 4.36 -13.87
CA MET A 212 -2.27 4.46 -13.96
C MET A 212 -1.59 3.14 -14.33
N LEU A 213 -2.29 2.00 -14.17
CA LEU A 213 -1.75 0.66 -14.41
C LEU A 213 -2.15 0.06 -15.76
N LEU A 214 -3.03 0.70 -16.52
CA LEU A 214 -3.62 0.15 -17.76
C LEU A 214 -2.58 -0.26 -18.80
N GLU A 215 -1.49 0.49 -18.93
CA GLU A 215 -0.43 0.22 -19.91
C GLU A 215 0.54 -0.88 -19.44
N TYR A 216 0.49 -1.28 -18.17
CA TYR A 216 1.38 -2.30 -17.63
C TYR A 216 0.94 -3.72 -17.98
N SER A 217 1.93 -4.54 -18.32
CA SER A 217 1.73 -5.95 -18.65
C SER A 217 2.82 -6.83 -18.04
N GLY A 218 2.55 -8.14 -18.00
CA GLY A 218 3.51 -9.15 -17.55
C GLY A 218 4.12 -8.87 -16.18
N ARG A 219 5.45 -8.95 -16.10
CA ARG A 219 6.21 -8.80 -14.85
C ARG A 219 6.04 -7.43 -14.19
N GLY A 220 5.94 -6.35 -14.97
CA GLY A 220 5.74 -5.00 -14.44
C GLY A 220 4.43 -4.91 -13.65
N LEU A 221 3.34 -5.41 -14.23
CA LEU A 221 2.05 -5.48 -13.55
C LEU A 221 2.11 -6.35 -12.28
N ALA A 222 2.86 -7.46 -12.31
CA ALA A 222 3.04 -8.33 -11.16
C ALA A 222 3.65 -7.58 -9.96
N PHE A 223 4.71 -6.81 -10.18
CA PHE A 223 5.35 -6.04 -9.11
C PHE A 223 4.49 -4.88 -8.62
N MET A 224 3.75 -4.21 -9.51
CA MET A 224 2.80 -3.15 -9.12
C MET A 224 1.69 -3.70 -8.22
N GLU A 225 1.03 -4.79 -8.62
CA GLU A 225 -0.03 -5.45 -7.83
C GLU A 225 0.50 -5.97 -6.50
N TRP A 226 1.71 -6.52 -6.49
CA TRP A 226 2.32 -7.01 -5.27
C TRP A 226 2.69 -5.88 -4.32
N GLY A 227 3.27 -4.79 -4.85
CA GLY A 227 3.55 -3.57 -4.09
C GLY A 227 2.28 -2.96 -3.50
N ALA A 228 1.20 -2.87 -4.29
CA ALA A 228 -0.10 -2.39 -3.81
C ALA A 228 -0.69 -3.27 -2.70
N ALA A 229 -0.59 -4.60 -2.82
CA ALA A 229 -1.01 -5.52 -1.76
C ALA A 229 -0.18 -5.35 -0.47
N ILE A 230 1.11 -5.10 -0.60
CA ILE A 230 2.00 -4.81 0.55
C ILE A 230 1.62 -3.48 1.18
N LYS A 231 1.45 -2.41 0.39
CA LYS A 231 0.97 -1.10 0.87
C LYS A 231 -0.33 -1.24 1.66
N GLN A 232 -1.27 -2.03 1.14
CA GLN A 232 -2.54 -2.29 1.82
C GLN A 232 -2.33 -3.01 3.16
N LEU A 233 -1.45 -4.01 3.22
CA LEU A 233 -1.14 -4.69 4.48
C LEU A 233 -0.43 -3.78 5.50
N VAL A 234 0.41 -2.86 5.03
CA VAL A 234 1.17 -1.95 5.89
C VAL A 234 0.29 -0.88 6.53
N LEU A 235 -0.75 -0.41 5.83
CA LEU A 235 -1.66 0.61 6.32
C LEU A 235 -2.81 0.06 7.18
N MET A 236 -3.06 -1.25 7.14
CA MET A 236 -4.10 -1.94 7.94
C MET A 236 -3.57 -2.37 9.30
#